data_AF-A0A254NPP3-F1
#
_entry.id   AF-A0A254NPP3-F1
#
_cell.length_a   1.000
_cell.length_b   1.000
_cell.length_c   1.000
_cell.angle_alpha   90.00
_cell.angle_beta   90.00
_cell.angle_gamma   90.00
#
_symmetry.space_group_name_H-M   'P 1'
#
loop_
_entity.id
_entity.type
_entity.pdbx_description
1 polymer ?
#
loop_
_entity_poly.entity_id
_entity_poly.type
_entity_poly.pdbx_seq_one_letter_code
_entity_poly.pdbx_strand_id
1 'polypeptide(L)'
;MKRLLTLLVLAAITILVIACSGRSDEPEKINGVGPADIPVKYVDAQLKQDYKALTDLIAADMDFMNWDLNSPPKHPEYEVTSYSLTQWKLDDNTYYYLMEYLNPAKADQLDSENFKIEKTDEGWKKDSYGETPGFEEIVSRLEETKTVLKELSSE
;
A
#
# COMPACT_ATOMS: atom_id res chain seq x y z
N MET A 1 62.52 -10.02 -5.72
CA MET A 1 61.13 -10.23 -6.19
C MET A 1 60.42 -10.99 -5.06
N LYS A 2 59.77 -10.43 -4.02
CA LYS A 2 58.58 -9.54 -3.94
C LYS A 2 57.53 -10.00 -4.96
N ARG A 3 56.38 -10.60 -4.63
CA ARG A 3 55.51 -10.45 -3.44
C ARG A 3 54.73 -11.74 -3.14
N LEU A 4 54.32 -11.83 -1.87
CA LEU A 4 53.55 -12.87 -1.21
C LEU A 4 52.07 -12.90 -1.64
N LEU A 5 51.51 -14.12 -1.59
CA LEU A 5 50.20 -14.51 -1.07
C LEU A 5 49.08 -13.45 -1.00
N THR A 6 47.96 -13.73 -1.66
CA THR A 6 46.65 -13.36 -1.13
C THR A 6 45.67 -14.51 -1.40
N LEU A 7 45.18 -15.06 -0.30
CA LEU A 7 44.15 -16.09 -0.21
C LEU A 7 42.78 -15.52 -0.57
N LEU A 8 42.00 -16.30 -1.32
CA LEU A 8 40.71 -16.87 -0.92
C LEU A 8 39.67 -15.93 -0.27
N VAL A 9 38.48 -15.86 -0.90
CA VAL A 9 37.12 -15.96 -0.32
C VAL A 9 36.14 -15.50 -1.41
N LEU A 10 35.50 -16.41 -2.14
CA LEU A 10 34.25 -17.11 -1.85
C LEU A 10 32.99 -16.30 -2.23
N ALA A 11 32.08 -17.01 -2.90
CA ALA A 11 30.66 -16.70 -3.10
C ALA A 11 30.31 -15.70 -4.20
N ALA A 12 30.32 -16.21 -5.44
CA ALA A 12 29.31 -15.82 -6.41
C ALA A 12 27.93 -16.15 -5.82
N ILE A 13 27.26 -15.16 -5.24
CA ILE A 13 25.83 -15.25 -4.95
C ILE A 13 25.11 -15.05 -6.29
N THR A 14 25.05 -16.10 -7.09
CA THR A 14 23.99 -16.26 -8.08
C THR A 14 22.71 -16.48 -7.29
N ILE A 15 21.96 -15.42 -7.04
CA ILE A 15 20.56 -15.56 -6.60
C ILE A 15 19.81 -16.14 -7.80
N LEU A 16 19.74 -17.47 -7.84
CA LEU A 16 18.67 -18.20 -8.49
C LEU A 16 17.38 -17.73 -7.83
N VAL A 17 16.71 -16.74 -8.42
CA VAL A 17 15.29 -16.57 -8.16
C VAL A 17 14.63 -17.77 -8.83
N ILE A 18 14.41 -18.79 -8.02
CA ILE A 18 13.61 -19.95 -8.32
C ILE A 18 12.25 -19.40 -8.77
N ALA A 19 11.97 -19.51 -10.07
CA ALA A 19 10.64 -19.48 -10.59
C ALA A 19 9.90 -20.68 -9.99
N CYS A 20 9.36 -20.50 -8.78
CA CYS A 20 8.37 -21.39 -8.22
C CYS A 20 7.12 -21.22 -9.07
N SER A 21 6.95 -22.16 -10.00
CA SER A 21 5.72 -22.45 -10.71
C SER A 21 4.66 -22.93 -9.71
N GLY A 22 4.08 -21.99 -8.98
CA GLY A 22 2.76 -22.05 -8.39
C GLY A 22 2.17 -20.70 -8.73
N ARG A 23 1.02 -20.68 -9.40
CA ARG A 23 0.34 -19.45 -9.80
C ARG A 23 -0.14 -18.72 -8.54
N SER A 24 0.77 -18.05 -7.84
CA SER A 24 0.43 -17.02 -6.87
C SER A 24 0.09 -15.81 -7.70
N ASP A 25 -1.20 -15.55 -7.92
CA ASP A 25 -1.72 -14.31 -8.53
C ASP A 25 -1.49 -13.10 -7.60
N GLU A 26 -0.43 -13.13 -6.79
CA GLU A 26 -0.04 -12.03 -5.93
C GLU A 26 0.56 -10.92 -6.81
N PRO A 27 0.11 -9.67 -6.63
CA PRO A 27 0.67 -8.53 -7.34
C PRO A 27 2.17 -8.38 -7.05
N GLU A 28 2.89 -7.88 -8.05
CA GLU A 28 4.30 -7.52 -7.90
C GLU A 28 4.48 -6.53 -6.74
N LYS A 29 5.53 -6.75 -5.94
CA LYS A 29 5.93 -5.80 -4.89
C LYS A 29 7.06 -4.90 -5.42
N ILE A 30 6.85 -3.58 -5.37
CA ILE A 30 7.85 -2.58 -5.75
C ILE A 30 8.44 -2.02 -4.46
N ASN A 31 9.77 -2.10 -4.31
CA ASN A 31 10.46 -1.73 -3.06
C ASN A 31 9.90 -2.45 -1.82
N GLY A 32 9.43 -3.70 -1.99
CA GLY A 32 8.84 -4.50 -0.92
C GLY A 32 7.39 -4.16 -0.57
N VAL A 33 6.75 -3.22 -1.29
CA VAL A 33 5.38 -2.77 -1.09
C VAL A 33 4.49 -3.26 -2.24
N GLY A 34 3.41 -3.95 -1.92
CA GLY A 34 2.34 -4.32 -2.86
C GLY A 34 1.16 -3.35 -2.81
N PRO A 35 0.21 -3.46 -3.74
CA PRO A 35 -0.95 -2.56 -3.79
C PRO A 35 -1.85 -2.68 -2.55
N ALA A 36 -1.98 -3.88 -1.96
CA ALA A 36 -2.76 -4.10 -0.74
C ALA A 36 -2.16 -3.45 0.52
N ASP A 37 -0.88 -3.06 0.49
CA ASP A 37 -0.25 -2.33 1.60
C ASP A 37 -0.64 -0.84 1.61
N ILE A 38 -1.07 -0.30 0.47
CA ILE A 38 -1.32 1.14 0.31
C ILE A 38 -2.54 1.62 1.12
N PRO A 39 -3.72 0.95 1.12
CA PRO A 39 -4.86 1.38 1.91
C PRO A 39 -4.54 1.58 3.39
N VAL A 40 -3.87 0.61 4.01
CA VAL A 40 -3.51 0.67 5.44
C VAL A 40 -2.55 1.82 5.72
N LYS A 41 -1.47 1.93 4.92
CA LYS A 41 -0.48 3.02 5.06
C LYS A 41 -1.10 4.39 4.85
N TYR A 42 -2.03 4.52 3.91
CA TYR A 42 -2.73 5.76 3.63
C TYR A 42 -3.60 6.19 4.80
N VAL A 43 -4.45 5.29 5.31
CA VAL A 43 -5.32 5.60 6.47
C VAL A 43 -4.47 5.93 7.69
N ASP A 44 -3.41 5.18 7.96
CA ASP A 44 -2.49 5.49 9.05
C ASP A 44 -1.87 6.89 8.91
N ALA A 45 -1.35 7.22 7.72
CA ALA A 45 -0.78 8.53 7.46
C ALA A 45 -1.82 9.65 7.61
N GLN A 46 -3.06 9.41 7.17
CA GLN A 46 -4.17 10.35 7.29
C GLN A 46 -4.54 10.61 8.76
N LEU A 47 -4.72 9.56 9.56
CA LEU A 47 -5.04 9.68 10.98
C LEU A 47 -3.93 10.39 11.76
N LYS A 48 -2.67 10.02 11.49
CA LYS A 48 -1.50 10.63 12.12
C LYS A 48 -1.24 12.08 11.65
N GLN A 49 -1.91 12.53 10.59
CA GLN A 49 -1.60 13.77 9.85
C GLN A 49 -0.13 13.82 9.42
N ASP A 50 0.40 12.70 8.96
CA ASP A 50 1.72 12.59 8.34
C ASP A 50 1.62 12.96 6.86
N TYR A 51 1.69 14.26 6.58
CA TYR A 51 1.51 14.79 5.23
C TYR A 51 2.61 14.33 4.27
N LYS A 52 3.83 14.10 4.78
CA LYS A 52 4.92 13.57 3.95
C LYS A 52 4.57 12.15 3.50
N ALA A 53 4.17 11.28 4.42
CA ALA A 53 3.77 9.92 4.07
C ALA A 53 2.55 9.90 3.14
N LEU A 54 1.56 10.77 3.34
CA LEU A 54 0.43 10.90 2.42
C LEU A 54 0.86 11.27 1.00
N THR A 55 1.70 12.31 0.85
CA THR A 55 2.21 12.72 -0.47
C THR A 55 3.02 11.60 -1.13
N ASP A 56 3.82 10.85 -0.36
CA ASP A 56 4.60 9.72 -0.88
C ASP A 56 3.70 8.54 -1.35
N LEU A 57 2.43 8.47 -0.90
CA LEU A 57 1.48 7.39 -1.24
C LEU A 57 0.50 7.76 -2.35
N ILE A 58 0.42 9.01 -2.78
CA ILE A 58 -0.55 9.51 -3.77
C ILE A 58 0.14 9.75 -5.11
N ALA A 59 -0.51 9.37 -6.21
CA ALA A 59 0.00 9.56 -7.57
C ALA A 59 -0.25 10.98 -8.09
N ALA A 60 -1.43 11.55 -7.80
CA ALA A 60 -1.76 12.92 -8.15
C ALA A 60 -0.85 13.93 -7.43
N ASP A 61 -0.53 15.03 -8.12
CA ASP A 61 0.16 16.17 -7.54
C ASP A 61 -0.65 16.78 -6.38
N MET A 62 0.02 16.99 -5.24
CA MET A 62 -0.56 17.45 -3.98
C MET A 62 -0.11 18.89 -3.61
N ASP A 63 0.63 19.59 -4.48
CA ASP A 63 1.17 20.93 -4.21
C ASP A 63 0.08 21.94 -3.82
N PHE A 64 -1.15 21.77 -4.33
CA PHE A 64 -2.30 22.63 -4.01
C PHE A 64 -2.74 22.58 -2.54
N MET A 65 -2.36 21.54 -1.79
CA MET A 65 -2.73 21.40 -0.38
C MET A 65 -1.90 22.30 0.55
N ASN A 66 -0.74 22.80 0.09
CA ASN A 66 0.16 23.67 0.85
C ASN A 66 0.48 23.11 2.26
N TRP A 67 0.72 21.81 2.35
CA TRP A 67 1.10 21.14 3.59
C TRP A 67 2.58 21.36 3.93
N ASP A 68 2.88 21.48 5.23
CA ASP A 68 4.26 21.45 5.69
C ASP A 68 4.76 20.00 5.76
N LEU A 69 5.43 19.55 4.70
CA LEU A 69 5.97 18.20 4.58
C LEU A 69 7.18 17.93 5.50
N ASN A 70 7.70 18.95 6.19
CA ASN A 70 8.78 18.79 7.17
C ASN A 70 8.26 18.68 8.61
N SER A 71 6.97 18.94 8.82
CA SER A 71 6.35 18.74 10.13
C SER A 71 6.26 17.25 10.47
N PRO A 72 6.56 16.84 11.72
CA PRO A 72 6.33 15.48 12.16
C PRO A 72 4.82 15.16 12.20
N PRO A 73 4.44 13.86 12.26
CA PRO A 73 3.05 13.47 12.46
C PRO A 73 2.45 14.13 13.71
N LYS A 74 1.21 14.64 13.62
CA LYS A 74 0.55 15.33 14.74
C LYS A 74 -0.09 14.39 15.75
N HIS A 75 -0.47 13.19 15.31
CA HIS A 75 -1.09 12.16 16.14
C HIS A 75 -0.35 10.83 15.99
N PRO A 76 0.95 10.75 16.31
CA PRO A 76 1.76 9.55 16.10
C PRO A 76 1.22 8.30 16.84
N GLU A 77 0.39 8.50 17.86
CA GLU A 77 -0.28 7.45 18.63
C GLU A 77 -1.46 6.78 17.91
N TYR A 78 -2.01 7.38 16.85
CA TYR A 78 -3.12 6.78 16.10
C TYR A 78 -2.60 5.72 15.14
N GLU A 79 -3.05 4.49 15.31
CA GLU A 79 -2.68 3.34 14.47
C GLU A 79 -3.91 2.49 14.18
N VAL A 80 -4.08 2.10 12.91
CA VAL A 80 -5.15 1.19 12.50
C VAL A 80 -4.77 -0.26 12.80
N THR A 81 -5.31 -0.80 13.89
CA THR A 81 -5.04 -2.18 14.30
C THR A 81 -6.11 -3.17 13.83
N SER A 82 -7.38 -2.72 13.79
CA SER A 82 -8.53 -3.54 13.37
C SER A 82 -9.15 -3.00 12.09
N TYR A 83 -9.15 -3.84 11.04
CA TYR A 83 -9.70 -3.50 9.73
C TYR A 83 -10.07 -4.75 8.90
N SER A 84 -11.02 -4.58 7.98
CA SER A 84 -11.25 -5.46 6.83
C SER A 84 -10.60 -4.87 5.58
N LEU A 85 -10.25 -5.72 4.62
CA LEU A 85 -9.75 -5.31 3.32
C LEU A 85 -10.27 -6.22 2.22
N THR A 86 -11.08 -5.65 1.33
CA THR A 86 -11.59 -6.31 0.12
C THR A 86 -10.91 -5.72 -1.10
N GLN A 87 -10.52 -6.57 -2.05
CA GLN A 87 -9.85 -6.21 -3.30
C GLN A 87 -10.70 -6.60 -4.52
N TRP A 88 -10.66 -5.77 -5.56
CA TRP A 88 -11.09 -6.12 -6.92
C TRP A 88 -9.93 -5.81 -7.88
N LYS A 89 -9.56 -6.76 -8.74
CA LYS A 89 -8.48 -6.58 -9.71
C LYS A 89 -9.06 -6.08 -11.03
N LEU A 90 -8.64 -4.89 -11.49
CA LEU A 90 -8.99 -4.41 -12.83
C LEU A 90 -8.02 -4.98 -13.87
N ASP A 91 -6.72 -4.83 -13.62
CA ASP A 91 -5.63 -5.34 -14.47
C ASP A 91 -4.35 -5.53 -13.64
N ASP A 92 -3.21 -5.82 -14.28
CA ASP A 92 -1.93 -6.05 -13.60
C ASP A 92 -1.30 -4.76 -13.02
N ASN A 93 -1.85 -3.59 -13.35
CA ASN A 93 -1.37 -2.28 -12.91
C ASN A 93 -2.40 -1.51 -12.08
N THR A 94 -3.62 -2.03 -11.91
CA THR A 94 -4.72 -1.31 -11.27
C THR A 94 -5.58 -2.24 -10.42
N TYR A 95 -5.74 -1.86 -9.15
CA TYR A 95 -6.54 -2.57 -8.16
C TYR A 95 -7.47 -1.60 -7.45
N TYR A 96 -8.66 -2.07 -7.08
CA TYR A 96 -9.62 -1.34 -6.26
C TYR A 96 -9.70 -2.00 -4.89
N TYR A 97 -9.80 -1.21 -3.83
CA TYR A 97 -9.96 -1.71 -2.47
C TYR A 97 -11.06 -0.98 -1.72
N LEU A 98 -11.77 -1.73 -0.89
CA LEU A 98 -12.60 -1.21 0.21
C LEU A 98 -11.91 -1.61 1.50
N MET A 99 -11.58 -0.61 2.32
CA MET A 99 -11.08 -0.82 3.67
C MET A 99 -12.10 -0.28 4.66
N GLU A 100 -12.55 -1.12 5.58
CA GLU A 100 -13.34 -0.68 6.74
C GLU A 100 -12.47 -0.86 7.97
N TYR A 101 -12.45 0.12 8.86
CA TYR A 101 -11.53 0.12 10.00
C TYR A 101 -12.14 0.81 11.21
N LEU A 102 -11.70 0.38 12.40
CA LEU A 102 -12.04 1.08 13.64
C LEU A 102 -11.13 2.29 13.81
N ASN A 103 -11.72 3.49 13.84
CA ASN A 103 -10.96 4.74 13.84
C ASN A 103 -10.55 5.14 15.28
N PRO A 104 -9.26 5.06 15.65
CA PRO A 104 -8.81 5.41 17.00
C PRO A 104 -8.98 6.90 17.33
N ALA A 105 -9.05 7.77 16.32
CA ALA A 105 -9.30 9.20 16.51
C ALA A 105 -10.76 9.52 16.85
N LYS A 106 -11.67 8.54 16.72
CA LYS A 106 -13.12 8.69 16.94
C LYS A 106 -13.69 7.60 17.85
N ALA A 107 -12.95 7.22 18.89
CA ALA A 107 -13.37 6.19 19.84
C ALA A 107 -13.77 4.87 19.16
N ASP A 108 -12.94 4.44 18.21
CA ASP A 108 -13.08 3.18 17.46
C ASP A 108 -14.40 3.08 16.68
N GLN A 109 -14.94 4.22 16.24
CA GLN A 109 -16.04 4.24 15.28
C GLN A 109 -15.62 3.56 13.97
N LEU A 110 -16.48 2.71 13.43
CA LEU A 110 -16.28 2.12 12.10
C LEU A 110 -16.35 3.21 11.03
N ASP A 111 -15.23 3.44 10.36
CA ASP A 111 -15.11 4.27 9.17
C ASP A 111 -14.76 3.36 7.97
N SER A 112 -14.99 3.86 6.75
CA SER A 112 -14.62 3.17 5.52
C SER A 112 -13.99 4.12 4.51
N GLU A 113 -13.10 3.59 3.69
CA GLU A 113 -12.42 4.33 2.63
C GLU A 113 -12.27 3.47 1.37
N ASN A 114 -12.46 4.12 0.22
CA ASN A 114 -12.42 3.49 -1.09
C ASN A 114 -11.13 3.88 -1.80
N PHE A 115 -10.46 2.90 -2.41
CA PHE A 115 -9.17 3.10 -3.04
C PHE A 115 -9.18 2.63 -4.48
N LYS A 116 -8.63 3.45 -5.37
CA LYS A 116 -8.00 3.01 -6.62
C LYS A 116 -6.49 3.08 -6.42
N ILE A 117 -5.83 1.93 -6.52
CA ILE A 117 -4.37 1.81 -6.40
C ILE A 117 -3.81 1.48 -7.78
N GLU A 118 -2.86 2.28 -8.23
CA GLU A 118 -2.23 2.15 -9.53
C GLU A 118 -0.71 2.00 -9.43
N LYS A 119 -0.14 1.28 -10.38
CA LYS A 119 1.30 1.12 -10.52
C LYS A 119 1.87 2.35 -11.21
N THR A 120 2.86 2.97 -10.58
CA THR A 120 3.63 4.10 -11.11
C THR A 120 5.12 3.74 -11.17
N ASP A 121 5.93 4.59 -11.81
CA ASP A 121 7.38 4.43 -11.84
C ASP A 121 8.02 4.47 -10.44
N GLU A 122 7.34 5.09 -9.46
CA GLU A 122 7.80 5.20 -8.07
C GLU A 122 7.29 4.07 -7.16
N GLY A 123 6.35 3.25 -7.64
CA GLY A 123 5.69 2.21 -6.86
C GLY A 123 4.18 2.21 -6.99
N TRP A 124 3.52 1.43 -6.13
CA TRP A 124 2.07 1.45 -6.01
C TRP A 124 1.60 2.70 -5.26
N LYS A 125 0.59 3.38 -5.78
CA LYS A 125 0.09 4.65 -5.25
C LYS A 125 -1.44 4.69 -5.28
N LYS A 126 -2.06 5.42 -4.36
CA LYS A 126 -3.47 5.81 -4.48
C LYS A 126 -3.58 6.87 -5.58
N ASP A 127 -4.60 6.76 -6.42
CA ASP A 127 -4.80 7.66 -7.57
C ASP A 127 -4.86 9.16 -7.18
N SER A 128 -5.56 9.49 -6.10
CA SER A 128 -5.80 10.87 -5.67
C SER A 128 -6.06 10.97 -4.17
N TYR A 129 -6.01 12.17 -3.61
CA TYR A 129 -6.41 12.41 -2.22
C TYR A 129 -7.93 12.41 -2.06
N GLY A 130 -8.43 11.71 -1.04
CA GLY A 130 -9.85 11.65 -0.72
C GLY A 130 -10.59 10.59 -1.54
N GLU A 131 -11.81 10.91 -1.98
CA GLU A 131 -12.73 9.96 -2.59
C GLU A 131 -12.16 9.32 -3.86
N THR A 132 -12.55 8.07 -4.14
CA THR A 132 -12.30 7.38 -5.41
C THR A 132 -13.57 7.46 -6.28
N PRO A 133 -13.62 8.34 -7.30
CA PRO A 133 -14.84 8.57 -8.07
C PRO A 133 -15.32 7.31 -8.82
N GLY A 134 -16.62 7.04 -8.76
CA GLY A 134 -17.24 5.92 -9.49
C GLY A 134 -16.89 4.53 -8.95
N PHE A 135 -16.30 4.44 -7.75
CA PHE A 135 -15.87 3.18 -7.14
C PHE A 135 -16.93 2.09 -7.23
N GLU A 136 -18.15 2.35 -6.74
CA GLU A 136 -19.24 1.36 -6.72
C GLU A 136 -19.63 0.85 -8.11
N GLU A 137 -19.72 1.74 -9.09
CA GLU A 137 -20.01 1.34 -10.47
C GLU A 137 -18.90 0.46 -11.03
N ILE A 138 -17.64 0.81 -10.75
CA ILE A 138 -16.48 0.06 -11.23
C ILE A 138 -16.41 -1.32 -10.60
N VAL A 139 -16.45 -1.42 -9.27
CA VAL A 139 -16.31 -2.70 -8.58
C VAL A 139 -17.47 -3.65 -8.86
N SER A 140 -18.68 -3.12 -9.11
CA SER A 140 -19.83 -3.93 -9.54
C SER A 140 -19.57 -4.71 -10.84
N ARG A 141 -18.74 -4.16 -11.75
CA ARG A 141 -18.32 -4.81 -13.00
C ARG A 141 -17.14 -5.76 -12.81
N LEU A 142 -16.48 -5.72 -11.66
CA LEU A 142 -15.29 -6.49 -11.33
C LEU A 142 -15.56 -7.60 -10.31
N GLU A 143 -16.83 -7.89 -9.99
CA GLU A 143 -17.20 -8.81 -8.90
C GLU A 143 -16.59 -10.22 -9.07
N GLU A 144 -16.36 -10.68 -10.31
CA GLU A 144 -15.69 -11.96 -10.59
C GLU A 144 -14.22 -12.00 -10.13
N THR A 145 -13.61 -10.83 -9.89
CA THR A 145 -12.21 -10.68 -9.44
C THR A 145 -12.10 -10.37 -7.95
N LYS A 146 -13.24 -10.30 -7.25
CA LYS A 146 -13.30 -9.92 -5.84
C LYS A 146 -12.54 -10.94 -4.99
N THR A 147 -11.71 -10.43 -4.10
CA THR A 147 -10.97 -11.23 -3.11
C THR A 147 -11.03 -10.52 -1.77
N VAL A 148 -11.51 -11.20 -0.73
CA VAL A 148 -11.40 -10.70 0.64
C VAL A 148 -10.01 -11.06 1.16
N LEU A 149 -9.18 -10.05 1.41
CA LEU A 149 -7.80 -10.23 1.87
C LEU A 149 -7.72 -10.31 3.39
N LYS A 150 -8.61 -9.59 4.08
CA LYS A 150 -8.74 -9.62 5.54
C LYS A 150 -10.18 -9.34 5.94
N GLU A 151 -10.70 -10.15 6.85
CA GLU A 151 -11.98 -9.92 7.50
C GLU A 151 -11.80 -9.03 8.74
N LEU A 152 -12.81 -8.24 9.07
CA LEU A 152 -12.80 -7.48 10.32
C LEU A 152 -12.90 -8.47 11.49
N SER A 153 -11.84 -8.59 12.28
CA SER A 153 -11.87 -9.37 13.51
C SER A 153 -12.38 -8.51 14.65
N SER A 154 -13.51 -8.88 15.24
CA SER A 154 -13.90 -8.43 16.58
C SER A 154 -13.07 -9.22 17.60
N GLU A 155 -12.26 -8.54 18.41
CA GLU A 155 -11.71 -9.13 19.63
C GLU A 155 -12.81 -9.41 20.67
#